data_AF-A0A2N0NIA0-F1
#
_entry.id   AF-A0A2N0NIA0-F1
#
_cell.length_a   1.000
_cell.length_b   1.000
_cell.length_c   1.000
_cell.angle_alpha   90.00
_cell.angle_beta   90.00
_cell.angle_gamma   90.00
#
_symmetry.space_group_name_H-M   'P 1'
#
loop_
_entity.id
_entity.type
_entity.pdbx_description
1 polymer ?
#
loop_
_entity_poly.entity_id
_entity_poly.type
_entity_poly.pdbx_seq_one_letter_code
_entity_poly.pdbx_strand_id
1 'polypeptide(L)'
;MPLRSNYLPPPTVLSEDVSFMNPVLTVAPYNPIPDMFFPAKYKSIIPKDPIYNEQGDFIIPGSREWFTYMHNLHINLPPPLTKAQKHEINRRMVTTKSLTELTDTFDWMIKNHIKKYQNTENIYEKSHYHSEMVNHASRFSDKIHKQFNIMKRSLAIPSGASEDTSDATVELEK
;
A
#
# COMPACT_ATOMS: atom_id res chain seq x y z
N MET A 1 76.04 -33.93 -19.27
CA MET A 1 74.93 -34.35 -18.36
C MET A 1 75.45 -34.34 -16.92
N PRO A 2 74.63 -34.22 -15.85
CA PRO A 2 73.25 -33.71 -15.66
C PRO A 2 73.27 -32.44 -14.72
N LEU A 3 72.19 -31.82 -14.21
CA LEU A 3 70.79 -31.66 -14.62
C LEU A 3 70.20 -30.31 -14.09
N ARG A 4 69.25 -29.77 -14.87
CA ARG A 4 68.11 -28.87 -14.57
C ARG A 4 67.59 -28.81 -13.11
N SER A 5 67.28 -27.61 -12.61
CA SER A 5 66.24 -27.42 -11.58
C SER A 5 65.43 -26.14 -11.84
N ASN A 6 64.14 -26.31 -12.16
CA ASN A 6 63.17 -25.23 -12.32
C ASN A 6 62.27 -25.23 -11.08
N TYR A 7 62.57 -24.41 -10.07
CA TYR A 7 61.65 -24.18 -8.96
C TYR A 7 60.58 -23.17 -9.39
N LEU A 8 59.42 -23.69 -9.82
CA LEU A 8 58.17 -22.95 -9.72
C LEU A 8 57.69 -23.04 -8.26
N PRO A 9 57.29 -21.93 -7.62
CA PRO A 9 56.62 -22.02 -6.33
C PRO A 9 55.30 -22.81 -6.47
N PRO A 10 54.84 -23.53 -5.43
CA PRO A 10 53.54 -24.17 -5.45
C PRO A 10 52.45 -23.12 -5.74
N PRO A 11 51.33 -23.48 -6.40
CA PRO A 11 50.15 -22.64 -6.39
C PRO A 11 49.73 -22.48 -4.93
N THR A 12 49.90 -21.27 -4.38
CA THR A 12 49.29 -20.90 -3.12
C THR A 12 47.78 -21.07 -3.32
N VAL A 13 47.21 -22.11 -2.73
CA VAL A 13 45.76 -22.25 -2.62
C VAL A 13 45.33 -21.12 -1.69
N LEU A 14 45.04 -19.97 -2.29
CA LEU A 14 44.18 -18.99 -1.68
C LEU A 14 42.85 -19.71 -1.49
N SER A 15 42.64 -20.21 -0.28
CA SER A 15 41.32 -20.55 0.21
C SER A 15 40.58 -19.22 0.40
N GLU A 16 40.20 -18.62 -0.72
CA GLU A 16 39.46 -17.37 -0.76
C GLU A 16 38.20 -17.57 0.06
N ASP A 17 38.05 -16.76 1.11
CA ASP A 17 36.91 -16.81 2.00
C ASP A 17 35.69 -16.24 1.26
N VAL A 18 35.06 -17.11 0.48
CA VAL A 18 33.86 -16.84 -0.33
C VAL A 18 32.62 -16.50 0.51
N SER A 19 32.76 -16.35 1.83
CA SER A 19 31.80 -15.75 2.75
C SER A 19 31.18 -14.43 2.22
N PHE A 20 31.97 -13.57 1.56
CA PHE A 20 31.46 -12.33 0.97
C PHE A 20 30.43 -12.56 -0.16
N MET A 21 30.56 -13.65 -0.92
CA MET A 21 29.65 -13.99 -2.02
C MET A 21 28.37 -14.70 -1.53
N ASN A 22 28.31 -15.08 -0.26
CA ASN A 22 27.16 -15.75 0.32
C ASN A 22 26.99 -15.31 1.80
N PRO A 23 26.59 -14.04 2.03
CA PRO A 23 26.59 -13.44 3.35
C PRO A 23 25.64 -14.18 4.30
N VAL A 24 26.23 -14.93 5.23
CA VAL A 24 25.48 -15.58 6.31
C VAL A 24 24.95 -14.49 7.24
N LEU A 25 23.63 -14.38 7.34
CA LEU A 25 22.98 -13.49 8.31
C LEU A 25 23.29 -13.98 9.73
N THR A 26 24.30 -13.37 10.35
CA THR A 26 24.73 -13.64 11.74
C THR A 26 23.85 -12.96 12.79
N VAL A 27 23.04 -11.98 12.38
CA VAL A 27 22.11 -11.25 13.26
C VAL A 27 20.80 -12.02 13.35
N ALA A 28 20.34 -12.30 14.57
CA ALA A 28 19.05 -12.93 14.82
C ALA A 28 17.89 -12.06 14.27
N PRO A 29 16.84 -12.66 13.70
CA PRO A 29 15.66 -11.91 13.27
C PRO A 29 15.05 -11.08 14.41
N TYR A 30 14.66 -9.85 14.10
CA TYR A 30 14.03 -8.96 15.07
C TYR A 30 12.72 -9.56 15.60
N ASN A 31 12.65 -9.76 16.92
CA ASN A 31 11.42 -10.12 17.61
C ASN A 31 10.83 -8.86 18.28
N PRO A 32 9.73 -8.28 17.75
CA PRO A 32 9.13 -7.07 18.31
C PRO A 32 8.28 -7.30 19.56
N ILE A 33 8.02 -8.57 19.94
CA ILE A 33 7.22 -8.90 21.12
C ILE A 33 8.17 -9.08 22.31
N PRO A 34 8.08 -8.23 23.36
CA PRO A 34 8.94 -8.35 24.52
C PRO A 34 8.55 -9.56 25.38
N ASP A 35 9.55 -10.26 25.93
CA ASP A 35 9.38 -11.42 26.81
C ASP A 35 9.04 -11.00 28.25
N MET A 36 7.98 -10.20 28.40
CA MET A 36 7.46 -9.71 29.67
C MET A 36 6.00 -9.28 29.56
N PHE A 37 5.35 -9.02 30.69
CA PHE A 37 4.01 -8.45 30.69
C PHE A 37 4.01 -7.05 30.05
N PHE A 38 3.18 -6.84 29.02
CA PHE A 38 3.06 -5.56 28.32
C PHE A 38 1.59 -5.11 28.17
N PRO A 39 1.29 -3.80 28.25
CA PRO A 39 -0.09 -3.30 28.19
C PRO A 39 -0.80 -3.63 26.87
N ALA A 40 -2.03 -4.14 26.96
CA ALA A 40 -2.84 -4.49 25.79
C ALA A 40 -3.08 -3.31 24.82
N LYS A 41 -3.12 -2.07 25.33
CA LYS A 41 -3.24 -0.83 24.53
C LYS A 41 -2.10 -0.61 23.52
N TYR A 42 -0.96 -1.28 23.71
CA TYR A 42 0.19 -1.18 22.81
C TYR A 42 0.22 -2.29 21.74
N LYS A 43 -0.59 -3.35 21.86
CA LYS A 43 -0.58 -4.52 20.94
C LYS A 43 -0.79 -4.16 19.46
N SER A 44 -1.63 -3.17 19.16
CA SER A 44 -1.95 -2.77 17.79
C SER A 44 -1.00 -1.73 17.19
N ILE A 45 -0.01 -1.26 17.95
CA ILE A 45 0.94 -0.21 17.52
C ILE A 45 2.40 -0.66 17.64
N ILE A 46 2.66 -1.97 17.84
CA ILE A 46 4.02 -2.53 17.88
C ILE A 46 4.69 -2.33 16.51
N PRO A 47 5.84 -1.66 16.43
CA PRO A 47 6.60 -1.54 15.18
C PRO A 47 7.05 -2.91 14.68
N LYS A 48 6.82 -3.15 13.39
CA LYS A 48 7.22 -4.38 12.71
C LYS A 48 8.72 -4.41 12.43
N ASP A 49 9.29 -3.23 12.26
CA ASP A 49 10.70 -3.01 11.94
C ASP A 49 11.49 -2.61 13.20
N PRO A 50 12.82 -2.86 13.25
CA PRO A 50 13.69 -2.40 14.32
C PRO A 50 13.61 -0.87 14.52
N ILE A 51 13.61 -0.44 15.77
CA ILE A 51 13.58 0.98 16.16
C ILE A 51 14.97 1.37 16.64
N TYR A 52 15.41 2.58 16.29
CA TYR A 52 16.70 3.13 16.71
C TYR A 52 16.50 4.48 17.42
N ASN A 53 17.41 4.82 18.33
CA ASN A 53 17.47 6.15 18.93
C ASN A 53 18.10 7.18 17.95
N GLU A 54 18.22 8.44 18.37
CA GLU A 54 18.83 9.51 17.56
C GLU A 54 20.33 9.28 17.29
N GLN A 55 20.97 8.43 18.09
CA GLN A 55 22.38 8.05 17.99
C GLN A 55 22.60 6.84 17.07
N GLY A 56 21.53 6.17 16.62
CA GLY A 56 21.58 4.97 15.79
C GLY A 56 21.68 3.65 16.56
N ASP A 57 21.55 3.66 17.89
CA ASP A 57 21.52 2.44 18.72
C ASP A 57 20.15 1.77 18.66
N PHE A 58 20.13 0.44 18.64
CA PHE A 58 18.91 -0.36 18.60
C PHE A 58 18.14 -0.31 19.93
N ILE A 59 16.88 0.12 19.88
CA ILE A 59 15.99 0.19 21.03
C ILE A 59 15.41 -1.21 21.31
N ILE A 60 15.91 -1.86 22.35
CA ILE A 60 15.52 -3.22 22.75
C ILE A 60 14.03 -3.27 23.15
N PRO A 61 13.20 -4.15 22.56
CA PRO A 61 11.81 -4.35 22.97
C PRO A 61 11.65 -4.66 24.46
N GLY A 62 10.72 -3.98 25.12
CA GLY A 62 10.50 -4.11 26.57
C GLY A 62 11.45 -3.28 27.45
N SER A 63 12.44 -2.60 26.87
CA SER A 63 13.22 -1.58 27.59
C SER A 63 12.36 -0.36 27.97
N ARG A 64 12.88 0.47 28.89
CA ARG A 64 12.24 1.75 29.26
C ARG A 64 12.08 2.67 28.06
N GLU A 65 13.08 2.76 27.19
CA GLU A 65 13.06 3.59 25.99
C GLU A 65 12.01 3.12 25.00
N TRP A 66 11.91 1.80 24.80
CA TRP A 66 10.84 1.20 24.00
C TRP A 66 9.45 1.55 24.54
N PHE A 67 9.24 1.45 25.85
CA PHE A 67 7.96 1.86 26.44
C PHE A 67 7.67 3.36 26.30
N THR A 68 8.68 4.23 26.37
CA THR A 68 8.53 5.67 26.09
C THR A 68 8.14 5.91 24.63
N TYR A 69 8.82 5.27 23.68
CA TYR A 69 8.47 5.34 22.25
C TYR A 69 7.04 4.86 21.99
N MET A 70 6.66 3.70 22.54
CA MET A 70 5.31 3.13 22.42
C MET A 70 4.23 4.01 23.07
N HIS A 71 4.54 4.67 24.17
CA HIS A 71 3.66 5.66 24.78
C HIS A 71 3.47 6.88 23.87
N ASN A 72 4.56 7.40 23.31
CA ASN A 72 4.55 8.55 22.41
C ASN A 72 3.79 8.24 21.10
N LEU A 73 3.92 7.03 20.55
CA LEU A 73 3.03 6.59 19.47
C LEU A 73 1.57 6.59 19.93
N HIS A 74 1.26 5.99 21.08
CA HIS A 74 -0.12 5.85 21.55
C HIS A 74 -0.85 7.19 21.77
N ILE A 75 -0.16 8.21 22.30
CA ILE A 75 -0.77 9.54 22.51
C ILE A 75 -0.90 10.37 21.22
N ASN A 76 -0.03 10.12 20.22
CA ASN A 76 -0.07 10.78 18.92
C ASN A 76 -0.95 10.03 17.89
N LEU A 77 -1.51 8.87 18.26
CA LEU A 77 -2.50 8.19 17.44
C LEU A 77 -3.81 9.01 17.41
N PRO A 78 -4.47 9.15 16.25
CA PRO A 78 -5.81 9.73 16.20
C PRO A 78 -6.78 8.89 17.03
N PRO A 79 -7.83 9.50 17.62
CA PRO A 79 -8.79 8.78 18.45
C PRO A 79 -9.43 7.62 17.67
N PRO A 80 -9.68 6.46 18.31
CA PRO A 80 -10.26 5.30 17.63
C PRO A 80 -11.57 5.65 16.93
N LEU A 81 -11.65 5.35 15.62
CA LEU A 81 -12.84 5.65 14.83
C LEU A 81 -14.11 5.08 15.47
N THR A 82 -15.10 5.95 15.64
CA THR A 82 -16.44 5.59 16.10
C THR A 82 -17.08 4.55 15.17
N LYS A 83 -18.08 3.81 15.67
CA LYS A 83 -18.85 2.87 14.83
C LYS A 83 -19.44 3.59 13.60
N ALA A 84 -19.96 4.81 13.77
CA ALA A 84 -20.49 5.62 12.68
C ALA A 84 -19.44 5.93 11.59
N GLN A 85 -18.25 6.42 11.98
CA GLN A 85 -17.15 6.66 11.04
C GLN A 85 -16.70 5.39 10.31
N LYS A 86 -16.59 4.25 11.01
CA LYS A 86 -16.27 2.96 10.38
C LYS A 86 -17.32 2.51 9.37
N HIS A 87 -18.61 2.63 9.71
CA HIS A 87 -19.69 2.34 8.77
C HIS A 87 -19.66 3.25 7.55
N GLU A 88 -19.39 4.55 7.74
CA GLU A 88 -19.32 5.50 6.62
C GLU A 88 -18.12 5.25 5.69
N ILE A 89 -16.94 4.95 6.24
CA ILE A 89 -15.77 4.52 5.44
C ILE A 89 -16.10 3.26 4.64
N ASN A 90 -16.71 2.25 5.27
CA ASN A 90 -17.12 1.03 4.57
C ASN A 90 -18.15 1.31 3.46
N ARG A 91 -19.13 2.20 3.68
CA ARG A 91 -20.09 2.62 2.64
C ARG A 91 -19.36 3.27 1.46
N ARG A 92 -18.44 4.20 1.71
CA ARG A 92 -17.61 4.84 0.68
C ARG A 92 -16.81 3.81 -0.12
N MET A 93 -16.15 2.86 0.55
CA MET A 93 -15.39 1.79 -0.10
C MET A 93 -16.26 0.88 -0.98
N VAL A 94 -17.48 0.57 -0.56
CA VAL A 94 -18.42 -0.21 -1.39
C VAL A 94 -18.86 0.58 -2.63
N THR A 95 -19.14 1.88 -2.47
CA THR A 95 -19.52 2.75 -3.61
C THR A 95 -18.36 2.97 -4.58
N THR A 96 -17.14 3.20 -4.11
CA THR A 96 -15.97 3.34 -5.00
C THR A 96 -15.65 2.04 -5.73
N LYS A 97 -15.69 0.89 -5.05
CA LYS A 97 -15.52 -0.42 -5.70
C LYS A 97 -16.54 -0.66 -6.80
N SER A 98 -17.83 -0.38 -6.54
CA SER A 98 -18.89 -0.52 -7.54
C SER A 98 -18.72 0.43 -8.73
N LEU A 99 -18.21 1.64 -8.52
CA LEU A 99 -17.89 2.60 -9.58
C LEU A 99 -16.73 2.11 -10.46
N THR A 100 -15.68 1.54 -9.85
CA THR A 100 -14.56 0.91 -10.56
C THR A 100 -15.03 -0.28 -11.40
N GLU A 101 -15.73 -1.24 -10.79
CA GLU A 101 -16.27 -2.42 -11.48
C GLU A 101 -17.14 -2.05 -12.70
N LEU A 102 -17.97 -1.00 -12.59
CA LEU A 102 -18.77 -0.49 -13.71
C LEU A 102 -17.89 0.09 -14.83
N THR A 103 -16.85 0.83 -14.48
CA THR A 103 -15.93 1.48 -15.44
C THR A 103 -15.12 0.43 -16.18
N ASP A 104 -14.56 -0.54 -15.48
CA ASP A 104 -13.78 -1.64 -16.05
C ASP A 104 -14.64 -2.50 -16.99
N THR A 105 -15.88 -2.80 -16.58
CA THR A 105 -16.84 -3.54 -17.42
C THR A 105 -17.17 -2.77 -18.69
N PHE A 106 -17.34 -1.44 -18.61
CA PHE A 106 -17.62 -0.60 -19.77
C PHE A 106 -16.43 -0.54 -20.73
N ASP A 107 -15.23 -0.29 -20.23
CA ASP A 107 -14.00 -0.31 -21.02
C ASP A 107 -13.79 -1.64 -21.75
N TRP A 108 -14.01 -2.77 -21.06
CA TRP A 108 -13.96 -4.11 -21.67
C TRP A 108 -15.01 -4.28 -22.79
N MET A 109 -16.26 -3.88 -22.55
CA MET A 109 -17.33 -3.99 -23.57
C MET A 109 -17.00 -3.16 -24.81
N ILE A 110 -16.55 -1.91 -24.64
CA ILE A 110 -16.20 -1.02 -25.75
C ILE A 110 -14.99 -1.55 -26.52
N LYS A 111 -13.91 -1.96 -25.84
CA LYS A 111 -12.73 -2.57 -26.50
C LYS A 111 -13.10 -3.85 -27.28
N ASN A 112 -13.97 -4.68 -26.73
CA ASN A 112 -14.45 -5.90 -27.39
C ASN A 112 -15.25 -5.58 -28.67
N HIS A 113 -16.18 -4.61 -28.61
CA HIS A 113 -16.96 -4.21 -29.79
C HIS A 113 -16.12 -3.48 -30.84
N ILE A 114 -15.18 -2.61 -30.45
CA ILE A 114 -14.20 -2.00 -31.38
C ILE A 114 -13.41 -3.10 -32.10
N LYS A 115 -12.90 -4.09 -31.35
CA LYS A 115 -12.17 -5.23 -31.93
C LYS A 115 -13.03 -5.99 -32.94
N LYS A 116 -14.29 -6.29 -32.63
CA LYS A 116 -15.20 -6.97 -33.57
C LYS A 116 -15.48 -6.12 -34.82
N TYR A 117 -15.80 -4.84 -34.63
CA TYR A 117 -16.04 -3.88 -35.72
C TYR A 117 -14.85 -3.77 -36.69
N GLN A 118 -13.62 -3.84 -36.18
CA GLN A 118 -12.39 -3.78 -37.00
C GLN A 118 -12.11 -5.09 -37.75
N ASN A 119 -12.40 -6.25 -37.16
CA ASN A 119 -12.07 -7.56 -37.74
C ASN A 119 -13.15 -8.15 -38.68
N THR A 120 -14.36 -7.62 -38.65
CA THR A 120 -15.45 -8.05 -39.53
C THR A 120 -15.43 -7.27 -40.84
N GLU A 121 -15.67 -7.93 -41.98
CA GLU A 121 -15.87 -7.25 -43.28
C GLU A 121 -17.35 -6.92 -43.56
N ASN A 122 -18.27 -7.72 -42.99
CA ASN A 122 -19.72 -7.57 -43.13
C ASN A 122 -20.25 -6.22 -42.59
N ILE A 123 -20.83 -5.40 -43.47
CA ILE A 123 -21.36 -4.06 -43.15
C ILE A 123 -22.52 -4.13 -42.14
N TYR A 124 -23.37 -5.15 -42.20
CA TYR A 124 -24.51 -5.30 -41.27
C TYR A 124 -24.04 -5.58 -39.85
N GLU A 125 -23.03 -6.44 -39.69
CA GLU A 125 -22.38 -6.72 -38.40
C GLU A 125 -21.63 -5.49 -37.86
N LYS A 126 -20.94 -4.72 -38.71
CA LYS A 126 -20.35 -3.43 -38.31
C LYS A 126 -21.41 -2.47 -37.76
N SER A 127 -22.55 -2.37 -38.44
CA SER A 127 -23.69 -1.56 -37.98
C SER A 127 -24.23 -2.05 -36.63
N HIS A 128 -24.35 -3.37 -36.45
CA HIS A 128 -24.75 -3.98 -35.18
C HIS A 128 -23.78 -3.65 -34.03
N TYR A 129 -22.47 -3.85 -34.21
CA TYR A 129 -21.48 -3.51 -33.17
C TYR A 129 -21.42 -2.01 -32.87
N HIS A 130 -21.63 -1.16 -33.87
CA HIS A 130 -21.76 0.29 -33.65
C HIS A 130 -22.99 0.63 -32.79
N SER A 131 -24.15 0.06 -33.11
CA SER A 131 -25.37 0.20 -32.31
C SER A 131 -25.18 -0.28 -30.87
N GLU A 132 -24.53 -1.41 -30.66
CA GLU A 132 -24.21 -1.92 -29.33
C GLU A 132 -23.28 -0.99 -28.54
N MET A 133 -22.23 -0.42 -29.17
CA MET A 133 -21.37 0.58 -28.52
C MET A 133 -22.15 1.81 -28.05
N VAL A 134 -23.07 2.33 -28.89
CA VAL A 134 -23.95 3.46 -28.54
C VAL A 134 -24.90 3.08 -27.40
N ASN A 135 -25.54 1.90 -27.46
CA ASN A 135 -26.42 1.39 -26.41
C ASN A 135 -25.68 1.21 -25.06
N HIS A 136 -24.45 0.71 -25.09
CA HIS A 136 -23.60 0.59 -23.90
C HIS A 136 -23.24 1.96 -23.34
N ALA A 137 -22.89 2.93 -24.17
CA ALA A 137 -22.54 4.29 -23.73
C ALA A 137 -23.71 4.97 -23.01
N SER A 138 -24.92 4.92 -23.59
CA SER A 138 -26.14 5.45 -22.95
C SER A 138 -26.43 4.76 -21.61
N ARG A 139 -26.46 3.42 -21.58
CA ARG A 139 -26.70 2.64 -20.36
C ARG A 139 -25.62 2.84 -19.29
N PHE A 140 -24.38 3.12 -19.69
CA PHE A 140 -23.29 3.42 -18.77
C PHE A 140 -23.48 4.80 -18.14
N SER A 141 -23.80 5.82 -18.95
CA SER A 141 -24.11 7.18 -18.47
C SER A 141 -25.19 7.17 -17.37
N ASP A 142 -26.32 6.49 -17.61
CA ASP A 142 -27.42 6.38 -16.63
C ASP A 142 -26.97 5.72 -15.31
N LYS A 143 -26.22 4.62 -15.41
CA LYS A 143 -25.70 3.89 -14.23
C LYS A 143 -24.70 4.73 -13.45
N ILE A 144 -23.78 5.39 -14.13
CA ILE A 144 -22.76 6.25 -13.53
C ILE A 144 -23.41 7.45 -12.85
N HIS A 145 -24.36 8.13 -13.51
CA HIS A 145 -25.11 9.23 -12.91
C HIS A 145 -25.85 8.80 -11.63
N LYS A 146 -26.49 7.62 -11.64
CA LYS A 146 -27.12 7.04 -10.45
C LYS A 146 -26.13 6.78 -9.32
N GLN A 147 -24.95 6.22 -9.61
CA GLN A 147 -23.92 5.95 -8.59
C GLN A 147 -23.29 7.23 -8.03
N PHE A 148 -23.01 8.24 -8.87
CA PHE A 148 -22.55 9.55 -8.40
C PHE A 148 -23.57 10.23 -7.47
N ASN A 149 -24.87 10.11 -7.76
CA ASN A 149 -25.91 10.64 -6.88
C ASN A 149 -25.99 9.90 -5.53
N ILE A 150 -25.73 8.58 -5.50
CA ILE A 150 -25.61 7.82 -4.24
C ILE A 150 -24.37 8.28 -3.47
N MET A 151 -23.22 8.39 -4.13
CA MET A 151 -21.95 8.81 -3.53
C MET A 151 -22.04 10.23 -2.95
N LYS A 152 -22.65 11.17 -3.69
CA LYS A 152 -22.86 12.57 -3.24
C LYS A 152 -23.73 12.63 -1.98
N ARG A 153 -24.71 11.74 -1.82
CA ARG A 153 -25.55 11.64 -0.61
C ARG A 153 -24.83 11.04 0.60
N SER A 154 -23.81 10.19 0.41
CA SER A 154 -22.92 9.75 1.50
C SER A 154 -21.80 10.74 1.82
N LEU A 155 -21.36 11.54 0.85
CA LEU A 155 -20.32 12.56 1.04
C LEU A 155 -20.83 13.84 1.71
N ALA A 156 -22.15 14.10 1.67
CA ALA A 156 -22.76 15.16 2.45
C ALA A 156 -22.49 14.95 3.95
N ILE A 157 -21.61 15.78 4.50
CA ILE A 157 -21.26 15.79 5.92
C ILE A 157 -22.55 16.02 6.73
N PRO A 158 -22.81 15.26 7.81
CA PRO A 158 -23.94 15.57 8.69
C PRO A 158 -23.74 16.98 9.27
N SER A 159 -24.67 17.88 8.98
CA SER A 159 -24.72 19.21 9.57
C SER A 159 -24.67 19.07 11.10
N GLY A 160 -23.58 19.58 11.71
CA GLY A 160 -23.21 19.25 13.10
C GLY A 160 -21.75 18.84 13.31
N ALA A 161 -20.93 18.72 12.26
CA ALA A 161 -19.48 18.86 12.43
C ALA A 161 -19.18 20.31 12.83
N SER A 162 -18.53 20.50 13.98
CA SER A 162 -18.16 21.84 14.49
C SER A 162 -17.37 22.60 13.45
N GLU A 163 -17.71 23.87 13.28
CA GLU A 163 -16.74 24.87 12.87
C GLU A 163 -15.62 24.83 13.93
N ASP A 164 -14.42 24.41 13.54
CA ASP A 164 -13.21 24.70 14.27
C ASP A 164 -12.21 25.32 13.30
N THR A 165 -11.81 26.54 13.61
CA THR A 165 -11.19 27.48 12.68
C THR A 165 -9.72 27.62 13.02
N SER A 166 -8.85 26.93 12.27
CA SER A 166 -7.42 27.23 12.10
C SER A 166 -6.80 26.17 11.18
N ASP A 167 -6.34 26.43 9.95
CA ASP A 167 -5.85 27.68 9.35
C ASP A 167 -4.95 28.48 10.31
N ALA A 168 -3.85 27.82 10.68
CA ALA A 168 -2.65 28.43 11.23
C ALA A 168 -1.43 28.06 10.36
N THR A 169 -1.50 28.34 9.06
CA THR A 169 -0.31 28.52 8.23
C THR A 169 0.40 29.80 8.67
N VAL A 170 1.43 29.65 9.51
CA VAL A 170 2.48 30.66 9.68
C VAL A 170 3.82 29.99 9.34
N GLU A 171 4.52 30.64 8.42
CA GLU A 171 5.78 30.17 7.86
C GLU A 171 6.90 30.21 8.92
N LEU A 172 7.75 29.18 8.93
CA LEU A 172 9.06 29.24 9.57
C LEU A 172 10.14 29.32 8.50
N GLU A 173 10.40 30.55 8.04
CA GLU A 173 11.62 30.90 7.32
C GLU A 173 12.43 31.93 8.14
N LYS A 174 13.31 31.42 9.02
CA LYS A 174 14.69 31.90 9.28
C LYS A 174 15.40 31.10 10.36
#